data_AF-A0A072PA84-F1
#
_entry.id   AF-A0A072PA84-F1
#
_cell.length_a   1.000
_cell.length_b   1.000
_cell.length_c   1.000
_cell.angle_alpha   90.00
_cell.angle_beta   90.00
_cell.angle_gamma   90.00
#
_symmetry.space_group_name_H-M   'P 1'
#
loop_
_entity.id
_entity.type
_entity.pdbx_description
1 polymer ?
#
loop_
_entity_poly.entity_id
_entity_poly.type
_entity_poly.pdbx_seq_one_letter_code
_entity_poly.pdbx_strand_id
1 'polypeptide(L)'
;MSSFKYTLEAVTAPGSNQIPGAVVIAADRSGDIIDLQAVGVTSVDPINRRPMTEDTTFWIASCTKLITTVAALQCVERGQLALDEDVSTILHELNSPDVLVGFDAQSGEPTLRKSQERITLRQLLTHSSGNMNDLLSPEIKKWRPWQKPALNDDDGEIVKRFLTPLLFEPGHGWVYGGGLDWAGRMVERVNGGIRLGDYFKKHIFEPLGMRSTGFRPSENESIRESLSATTVRTPTGELVGATPFPPANPKDDLGGGGLYTAPKDYIKVLIALLQNKGTLLKPETVDMMFAPQLPDSKYLEAVVNPERGVMYRSGVDSRQWNFGLGGILNMEDVEGVCKKGTMTWGGLPNLFWWIDRTAGTCGMYASQLLPPSDATSMQIALEFRKSIARRS
;
A
#
# COMPACT_ATOMS: atom_id res chain seq x y z
N MET A 1 32.35 -4.57 -4.65
CA MET A 1 31.00 -4.82 -4.09
C MET A 1 30.65 -3.67 -3.15
N SER A 2 29.44 -3.11 -3.24
CA SER A 2 29.02 -1.93 -2.46
C SER A 2 28.86 -2.27 -0.98
N SER A 3 29.20 -1.34 -0.08
CA SER A 3 29.05 -1.49 1.39
C SER A 3 27.67 -1.98 1.83
N PHE A 4 26.60 -1.55 1.14
CA PHE A 4 25.23 -1.97 1.45
C PHE A 4 24.98 -3.48 1.27
N LYS A 5 25.62 -4.12 0.27
CA LYS A 5 25.43 -5.56 0.01
C LYS A 5 25.84 -6.40 1.22
N TYR A 6 27.01 -6.09 1.80
CA TYR A 6 27.48 -6.78 3.00
C TYR A 6 26.57 -6.54 4.21
N THR A 7 26.01 -5.34 4.37
CA THR A 7 25.04 -5.05 5.43
C THR A 7 23.79 -5.90 5.28
N LEU A 8 23.24 -5.99 4.07
CA LEU A 8 22.05 -6.77 3.75
C LEU A 8 22.29 -8.29 3.95
N GLU A 9 23.44 -8.80 3.53
CA GLU A 9 23.85 -10.19 3.76
C GLU A 9 24.03 -10.50 5.26
N ALA A 10 24.62 -9.58 6.04
CA ALA A 10 24.86 -9.80 7.47
C ALA A 10 23.56 -9.94 8.28
N VAL A 11 22.54 -9.12 7.99
CA VAL A 11 21.26 -9.16 8.71
C VAL A 11 20.35 -10.31 8.26
N THR A 12 20.67 -10.96 7.14
CA THR A 12 19.95 -12.14 6.63
C THR A 12 20.75 -13.45 6.75
N ALA A 13 21.96 -13.38 7.30
CA ALA A 13 22.81 -14.55 7.47
C ALA A 13 22.17 -15.58 8.42
N PRO A 14 22.41 -16.89 8.20
CA PRO A 14 21.98 -17.93 9.14
C PRO A 14 22.45 -17.62 10.56
N GLY A 15 21.52 -17.68 11.53
CA GLY A 15 21.81 -17.39 12.94
C GLY A 15 21.76 -15.92 13.35
N SER A 16 21.64 -14.97 12.40
CA SER A 16 21.50 -13.54 12.73
C SER A 16 20.23 -13.22 13.52
N ASN A 17 19.16 -14.00 13.31
CA ASN A 17 17.82 -13.81 13.88
C ASN A 17 17.25 -12.39 13.66
N GLN A 18 17.72 -11.72 12.61
CA GLN A 18 17.36 -10.34 12.28
C GLN A 18 16.27 -10.29 11.20
N ILE A 19 16.55 -10.68 9.96
CA ILE A 19 15.55 -10.73 8.89
C ILE A 19 15.65 -12.11 8.21
N PRO A 20 14.54 -12.85 8.00
CA PRO A 20 14.62 -14.17 7.35
C PRO A 20 15.24 -14.10 5.95
N GLY A 21 14.80 -13.13 5.16
CA GLY A 21 15.30 -12.84 3.84
C GLY A 21 14.62 -11.60 3.27
N ALA A 22 15.24 -11.04 2.24
CA ALA A 22 14.78 -9.82 1.61
C ALA A 22 15.18 -9.77 0.14
N VAL A 23 14.39 -9.04 -0.64
CA VAL A 23 14.72 -8.66 -2.01
C VAL A 23 14.69 -7.13 -2.10
N VAL A 24 15.74 -6.57 -2.67
CA VAL A 24 15.83 -5.13 -2.99
C VAL A 24 16.02 -4.96 -4.48
N ILE A 25 15.36 -3.95 -5.05
CA ILE A 25 15.46 -3.64 -6.47
C ILE A 25 15.33 -2.13 -6.68
N ALA A 26 16.15 -1.56 -7.54
CA ALA A 26 16.09 -0.16 -7.93
C ALA A 26 16.35 0.02 -9.42
N ALA A 27 15.73 1.05 -9.99
CA ALA A 27 15.90 1.43 -11.39
C ALA A 27 16.09 2.93 -11.52
N ASP A 28 16.73 3.35 -12.61
CA ASP A 28 16.85 4.76 -12.98
C ASP A 28 15.82 5.16 -14.05
N ARG A 29 15.87 6.44 -14.47
CA ARG A 29 14.95 7.01 -15.46
C ARG A 29 15.05 6.37 -16.84
N SER A 30 16.17 5.75 -17.20
CA SER A 30 16.28 5.01 -18.47
C SER A 30 15.43 3.73 -18.45
N GLY A 31 15.11 3.24 -17.25
CA GLY A 31 14.43 1.97 -17.02
C GLY A 31 15.40 0.83 -16.68
N ASP A 32 16.70 1.11 -16.65
CA ASP A 32 17.73 0.13 -16.32
C ASP A 32 17.71 -0.19 -14.82
N ILE A 33 17.85 -1.48 -14.50
CA ILE A 33 17.99 -1.95 -13.12
C ILE A 33 19.41 -1.63 -12.64
N ILE A 34 19.52 -0.75 -11.66
CA ILE A 34 20.80 -0.25 -11.12
C ILE A 34 21.23 -0.95 -9.83
N ASP A 35 20.32 -1.70 -9.19
CA ASP A 35 20.62 -2.60 -8.09
C ASP A 35 19.53 -3.68 -7.99
N LEU A 36 19.91 -4.93 -7.77
CA LEU A 36 19.03 -6.06 -7.51
C LEU A 36 19.78 -7.07 -6.64
N GLN A 37 19.25 -7.35 -5.46
CA GLN A 37 19.80 -8.35 -4.55
C GLN A 37 18.67 -9.15 -3.91
N ALA A 38 18.82 -10.46 -3.88
CA ALA A 38 17.96 -11.39 -3.16
C ALA A 38 18.82 -12.18 -2.18
N VAL A 39 18.52 -12.10 -0.88
CA VAL A 39 19.34 -12.68 0.19
C VAL A 39 18.48 -13.34 1.26
N GLY A 40 19.05 -14.30 1.98
CA GLY A 40 18.36 -15.05 3.03
C GLY A 40 17.39 -16.09 2.44
N VAL A 41 16.31 -16.35 3.17
CA VAL A 41 15.40 -17.48 2.90
C VAL A 41 13.93 -17.09 2.90
N THR A 42 13.12 -17.83 2.15
CA THR A 42 11.67 -17.65 1.99
C THR A 42 10.85 -18.08 3.21
N SER A 43 11.42 -18.88 4.12
CA SER A 43 10.74 -19.37 5.32
C SER A 43 11.72 -19.69 6.44
N VAL A 44 11.29 -19.40 7.68
CA VAL A 44 12.01 -19.82 8.89
C VAL A 44 11.83 -21.32 9.17
N ASP A 45 10.75 -21.93 8.69
CA ASP A 45 10.49 -23.37 8.78
C ASP A 45 11.50 -24.14 7.89
N PRO A 46 12.35 -25.02 8.46
CA PRO A 46 13.33 -25.79 7.71
C PRO A 46 12.76 -26.63 6.55
N ILE A 47 11.51 -27.08 6.62
CA ILE A 47 10.89 -27.91 5.59
C ILE A 47 10.56 -27.07 4.34
N ASN A 48 10.08 -25.85 4.56
CA ASN A 48 9.63 -24.93 3.52
C ASN A 48 10.68 -23.88 3.13
N ARG A 49 11.87 -23.94 3.74
CA ARG A 49 12.97 -23.01 3.55
C ARG A 49 13.59 -23.16 2.17
N ARG A 50 13.56 -22.09 1.37
CA ARG A 50 14.29 -21.97 0.10
C ARG A 50 15.10 -20.68 0.09
N PRO A 51 16.22 -20.60 -0.65
CA PRO A 51 16.92 -19.33 -0.87
C PRO A 51 15.98 -18.31 -1.53
N MET A 52 16.08 -17.05 -1.11
CA MET A 52 15.46 -15.93 -1.82
C MET A 52 16.05 -15.81 -3.23
N THR A 53 15.21 -15.49 -4.20
CA THR A 53 15.59 -15.21 -5.59
C THR A 53 14.87 -13.95 -6.08
N GLU A 54 15.25 -13.41 -7.23
CA GLU A 54 14.52 -12.30 -7.88
C GLU A 54 13.07 -12.67 -8.27
N ASP A 55 12.80 -13.97 -8.39
CA ASP A 55 11.47 -14.53 -8.68
C ASP A 55 10.61 -14.71 -7.44
N THR A 56 11.18 -14.54 -6.24
CA THR A 56 10.42 -14.70 -5.00
C THR A 56 9.26 -13.72 -4.96
N THR A 57 8.08 -14.25 -4.67
CA THR A 57 6.83 -13.49 -4.60
C THR A 57 6.46 -13.25 -3.14
N PHE A 58 5.82 -12.12 -2.92
CA PHE A 58 5.50 -11.59 -1.60
C PHE A 58 4.02 -11.25 -1.58
N TRP A 59 3.34 -11.49 -0.46
CA TRP A 59 2.13 -10.74 -0.19
C TRP A 59 2.53 -9.28 0.07
N ILE A 60 2.15 -8.38 -0.83
CA ILE A 60 2.63 -7.00 -0.80
C ILE A 60 1.72 -6.04 -0.04
N ALA A 61 0.61 -6.55 0.51
CA ALA A 61 -0.30 -5.79 1.34
C ALA A 61 -0.62 -4.43 0.68
N SER A 62 -0.40 -3.34 1.41
CA SER A 62 -0.76 -1.99 1.01
C SER A 62 0.07 -1.38 -0.13
N CYS A 63 1.12 -2.04 -0.62
CA CYS A 63 1.69 -1.67 -1.91
C CYS A 63 0.67 -1.84 -3.06
N THR A 64 -0.36 -2.69 -2.88
CA THR A 64 -1.50 -2.84 -3.81
C THR A 64 -2.16 -1.51 -4.15
N LYS A 65 -2.19 -0.55 -3.20
CA LYS A 65 -2.87 0.74 -3.34
C LYS A 65 -2.40 1.57 -4.53
N LEU A 66 -1.11 1.49 -4.86
CA LEU A 66 -0.58 2.19 -6.03
C LEU A 66 -1.17 1.63 -7.33
N ILE A 67 -1.30 0.31 -7.44
CA ILE A 67 -1.89 -0.37 -8.62
C ILE A 67 -3.37 -0.03 -8.75
N THR A 68 -4.11 -0.05 -7.64
CA THR A 68 -5.51 0.35 -7.61
C THR A 68 -5.70 1.82 -7.99
N THR A 69 -4.80 2.69 -7.55
CA THR A 69 -4.81 4.11 -7.93
C THR A 69 -4.61 4.26 -9.44
N VAL A 70 -3.64 3.56 -10.04
CA VAL A 70 -3.42 3.56 -11.49
C VAL A 70 -4.68 3.11 -12.23
N ALA A 71 -5.32 2.02 -11.80
CA ALA A 71 -6.55 1.53 -12.44
C ALA A 71 -7.72 2.52 -12.34
N ALA A 72 -7.90 3.17 -11.18
CA ALA A 72 -8.90 4.21 -11.01
C ALA A 72 -8.63 5.41 -11.94
N LEU A 73 -7.37 5.83 -12.06
CA LEU A 73 -6.96 6.92 -12.95
C LEU A 73 -7.08 6.55 -14.43
N GLN A 74 -6.88 5.29 -14.82
CA GLN A 74 -7.19 4.80 -16.17
C GLN A 74 -8.68 4.95 -16.49
N CYS A 75 -9.56 4.70 -15.51
CA CYS A 75 -11.00 4.93 -15.68
C CYS A 75 -11.34 6.44 -15.74
N VAL A 76 -10.59 7.29 -15.02
CA VAL A 76 -10.72 8.75 -15.13
C VAL A 76 -10.34 9.24 -16.53
N GLU A 77 -9.22 8.77 -17.09
CA GLU A 77 -8.79 9.14 -18.45
C GLU A 77 -9.76 8.71 -19.55
N ARG A 78 -10.53 7.63 -19.29
CA ARG A 78 -11.59 7.12 -20.17
C ARG A 78 -12.93 7.83 -19.96
N GLY A 79 -13.02 8.79 -19.03
CA GLY A 79 -14.27 9.48 -18.69
C GLY A 79 -15.31 8.58 -18.00
N GLN A 80 -14.90 7.43 -17.45
CA GLN A 80 -15.78 6.51 -16.74
C GLN A 80 -15.91 6.88 -15.26
N LEU A 81 -14.89 7.53 -14.70
CA LEU A 81 -14.85 8.07 -13.35
C LEU A 81 -14.43 9.54 -13.39
N ALA A 82 -14.77 10.28 -12.35
CA ALA A 82 -14.25 11.61 -12.11
C ALA A 82 -13.68 11.69 -10.68
N LEU A 83 -12.60 12.45 -10.50
CA LEU A 83 -11.93 12.55 -9.20
C LEU A 83 -12.78 13.27 -8.15
N ASP A 84 -13.55 14.27 -8.56
CA ASP A 84 -14.23 15.20 -7.65
C ASP A 84 -15.76 15.06 -7.69
N GLU A 85 -16.29 14.04 -8.38
CA GLU A 85 -17.71 13.74 -8.35
C GLU A 85 -18.07 12.82 -7.17
N ASP A 86 -19.36 12.85 -6.84
CA ASP A 86 -19.97 12.04 -5.78
C ASP A 86 -19.88 10.55 -6.11
N VAL A 87 -19.16 9.80 -5.27
CA VAL A 87 -18.99 8.36 -5.47
C VAL A 87 -20.30 7.60 -5.29
N SER A 88 -21.31 8.16 -4.60
CA SER A 88 -22.59 7.47 -4.34
C SER A 88 -23.43 7.21 -5.59
N THR A 89 -23.10 7.87 -6.70
CA THR A 89 -23.64 7.57 -8.03
C THR A 89 -23.26 6.17 -8.52
N ILE A 90 -22.15 5.62 -8.02
CA ILE A 90 -21.61 4.28 -8.35
C ILE A 90 -21.65 3.37 -7.11
N LEU A 91 -21.30 3.92 -5.94
CA LEU A 91 -21.26 3.28 -4.63
C LEU A 91 -22.48 3.68 -3.79
N HIS A 92 -23.66 3.21 -4.18
CA HIS A 92 -24.92 3.59 -3.52
C HIS A 92 -24.94 3.34 -2.00
N GLU A 93 -24.12 2.39 -1.52
CA GLU A 93 -23.93 2.10 -0.09
C GLU A 93 -23.31 3.28 0.68
N LEU A 94 -22.58 4.16 -0.01
CA LEU A 94 -21.95 5.34 0.55
C LEU A 94 -22.79 6.62 0.34
N ASN A 95 -24.08 6.48 0.00
CA ASN A 95 -24.98 7.62 -0.08
C ASN A 95 -25.31 8.13 1.33
N SER A 96 -25.03 9.40 1.61
CA SER A 96 -25.33 10.07 2.89
C SER A 96 -24.87 9.26 4.12
N PRO A 97 -23.55 8.96 4.20
CA PRO A 97 -23.00 8.14 5.27
C PRO A 97 -23.14 8.86 6.62
N ASP A 98 -23.18 8.08 7.68
CA ASP A 98 -23.13 8.63 9.04
C ASP A 98 -21.69 9.01 9.42
N VAL A 99 -21.54 10.03 10.24
CA VAL A 99 -20.31 10.42 10.91
C VAL A 99 -20.44 10.08 12.39
N LEU A 100 -19.49 9.33 12.93
CA LEU A 100 -19.41 9.00 14.35
C LEU A 100 -18.89 10.22 15.13
N VAL A 101 -19.73 10.78 16.00
CA VAL A 101 -19.38 11.98 16.79
C VAL A 101 -19.05 11.67 18.25
N GLY A 102 -19.38 10.47 18.73
CA GLY A 102 -19.09 10.06 20.08
C GLY A 102 -19.85 8.82 20.50
N PHE A 103 -19.86 8.58 21.80
CA PHE A 103 -20.61 7.51 22.44
C PHE A 103 -21.27 8.08 23.71
N ASP A 104 -22.51 7.70 23.95
CA ASP A 104 -23.19 7.98 25.21
C ASP A 104 -22.39 7.39 26.38
N ALA A 105 -22.26 8.15 27.47
CA ALA A 105 -21.40 7.78 28.58
C ALA A 105 -21.99 6.66 29.46
N GLN A 106 -23.31 6.47 29.43
CA GLN A 106 -24.02 5.51 30.27
C GLN A 106 -24.35 4.23 29.49
N SER A 107 -24.95 4.34 28.32
CA SER A 107 -25.35 3.19 27.50
C SER A 107 -24.23 2.65 26.61
N GLY A 108 -23.23 3.50 26.30
CA GLY A 108 -22.19 3.19 25.31
C GLY A 108 -22.68 3.25 23.86
N GLU A 109 -23.91 3.72 23.62
CA GLU A 109 -24.52 3.83 22.29
C GLU A 109 -23.79 4.89 21.45
N PRO A 110 -23.50 4.62 20.17
CA PRO A 110 -22.82 5.58 19.31
C PRO A 110 -23.74 6.75 18.98
N THR A 111 -23.22 7.97 19.14
CA THR A 111 -23.86 9.17 18.61
C THR A 111 -23.41 9.34 17.17
N LEU A 112 -24.38 9.34 16.25
CA LEU A 112 -24.17 9.49 14.81
C LEU A 112 -24.88 10.76 14.31
N ARG A 113 -24.34 11.35 13.25
CA ARG A 113 -25.06 12.35 12.45
C ARG A 113 -24.83 12.11 10.96
N LYS A 114 -25.73 12.61 10.11
CA LYS A 114 -25.51 12.55 8.66
C LYS A 114 -24.36 13.46 8.23
N SER A 115 -23.48 12.93 7.39
CA SER A 115 -22.47 13.71 6.69
C SER A 115 -23.16 14.79 5.85
N GLN A 116 -22.59 16.00 5.86
CA GLN A 116 -23.06 17.12 5.03
C GLN A 116 -22.27 17.22 3.72
N GLU A 117 -21.13 16.54 3.65
CA GLU A 117 -20.26 16.49 2.47
C GLU A 117 -20.45 15.17 1.71
N ARG A 118 -20.04 15.18 0.45
CA ARG A 118 -20.03 13.99 -0.40
C ARG A 118 -18.63 13.38 -0.39
N ILE A 119 -18.56 12.06 -0.42
CA ILE A 119 -17.28 11.37 -0.64
C ILE A 119 -16.95 11.46 -2.13
N THR A 120 -15.71 11.84 -2.45
CA THR A 120 -15.19 11.83 -3.83
C THR A 120 -14.14 10.74 -4.03
N LEU A 121 -13.90 10.36 -5.29
CA LEU A 121 -12.82 9.41 -5.61
C LEU A 121 -11.47 9.94 -5.16
N ARG A 122 -11.19 11.24 -5.32
CA ARG A 122 -9.96 11.88 -4.83
C ARG A 122 -9.77 11.61 -3.34
N GLN A 123 -10.80 11.81 -2.53
CA GLN A 123 -10.75 11.58 -1.09
C GLN A 123 -10.55 10.11 -0.71
N LEU A 124 -11.11 9.17 -1.50
CA LEU A 124 -10.82 7.74 -1.34
C LEU A 124 -9.35 7.43 -1.61
N LEU A 125 -8.79 7.96 -2.70
CA LEU A 125 -7.40 7.76 -3.09
C LEU A 125 -6.40 8.42 -2.14
N THR A 126 -6.80 9.50 -1.45
CA THR A 126 -5.93 10.29 -0.57
C THR A 126 -6.14 10.05 0.92
N HIS A 127 -6.97 9.06 1.30
CA HIS A 127 -7.28 8.75 2.70
C HIS A 127 -7.89 9.93 3.49
N SER A 128 -8.68 10.77 2.81
CA SER A 128 -9.37 11.93 3.40
C SER A 128 -10.90 11.81 3.35
N SER A 129 -11.45 10.62 3.07
CA SER A 129 -12.90 10.37 3.09
C SER A 129 -13.49 10.17 4.49
N GLY A 130 -12.65 9.90 5.50
CA GLY A 130 -13.09 9.54 6.86
C GLY A 130 -13.46 8.06 7.03
N ASN A 131 -13.44 7.25 5.96
CA ASN A 131 -13.76 5.82 6.00
C ASN A 131 -12.65 4.98 6.64
N MET A 132 -13.03 4.05 7.53
CA MET A 132 -12.09 3.23 8.30
C MET A 132 -12.65 1.83 8.60
N ASN A 133 -11.82 0.91 9.11
CA ASN A 133 -12.25 -0.39 9.64
C ASN A 133 -11.90 -0.54 11.13
N ASP A 134 -12.48 -1.57 11.75
CA ASP A 134 -12.33 -1.91 13.17
C ASP A 134 -10.97 -2.50 13.54
N LEU A 135 -10.22 -3.07 12.59
CA LEU A 135 -8.84 -3.53 12.83
C LEU A 135 -7.89 -2.38 13.15
N LEU A 136 -8.15 -1.19 12.60
CA LEU A 136 -7.24 -0.04 12.66
C LEU A 136 -7.82 1.18 13.42
N SER A 137 -9.10 1.16 13.80
CA SER A 137 -9.71 2.25 14.59
C SER A 137 -10.41 1.71 15.85
N PRO A 138 -9.96 2.14 17.05
CA PRO A 138 -10.64 1.86 18.32
C PRO A 138 -12.10 2.33 18.33
N GLU A 139 -12.39 3.47 17.70
CA GLU A 139 -13.73 4.05 17.61
C GLU A 139 -14.65 3.17 16.76
N ILE A 140 -14.20 2.76 15.57
CA ILE A 140 -14.96 1.85 14.71
C ILE A 140 -15.12 0.47 15.38
N LYS A 141 -14.08 -0.01 16.07
CA LYS A 141 -14.16 -1.25 16.86
C LYS A 141 -15.22 -1.16 17.96
N LYS A 142 -15.31 -0.03 18.65
CA LYS A 142 -16.35 0.23 19.67
C LYS A 142 -17.74 0.39 19.04
N TRP A 143 -17.84 0.95 17.83
CA TRP A 143 -19.09 1.07 17.09
C TRP A 143 -19.61 -0.25 16.53
N ARG A 144 -18.71 -1.16 16.09
CA ARG A 144 -19.07 -2.37 15.33
C ARG A 144 -20.20 -3.23 15.94
N PRO A 145 -20.28 -3.48 17.26
CA PRO A 145 -21.38 -4.26 17.86
C PRO A 145 -22.78 -3.63 17.67
N TRP A 146 -22.85 -2.33 17.39
CA TRP A 146 -24.09 -1.58 17.15
C TRP A 146 -24.59 -1.68 15.70
N GLN A 147 -23.79 -2.22 14.78
CA GLN A 147 -24.18 -2.39 13.38
C GLN A 147 -25.35 -3.40 13.26
N LYS A 148 -26.42 -2.99 12.57
CA LYS A 148 -27.59 -3.83 12.26
C LYS A 148 -27.88 -3.82 10.75
N PRO A 149 -27.92 -4.99 10.07
CA PRO A 149 -27.57 -6.31 10.59
C PRO A 149 -26.08 -6.39 10.96
N ALA A 150 -25.73 -7.32 11.85
CA ALA A 150 -24.33 -7.61 12.12
C ALA A 150 -23.69 -8.18 10.85
N LEU A 151 -22.56 -7.61 10.43
CA LEU A 151 -21.78 -8.09 9.30
C LEU A 151 -20.52 -8.76 9.84
N ASN A 152 -20.31 -10.04 9.54
CA ASN A 152 -19.06 -10.74 9.86
C ASN A 152 -18.08 -10.62 8.68
N ASP A 153 -16.86 -10.14 8.93
CA ASP A 153 -15.81 -9.96 7.91
C ASP A 153 -14.94 -11.22 7.71
N ASP A 154 -15.56 -12.41 7.77
CA ASP A 154 -14.80 -13.67 7.71
C ASP A 154 -14.46 -14.08 6.26
N ASP A 155 -15.18 -13.56 5.27
CA ASP A 155 -15.04 -13.91 3.86
C ASP A 155 -14.32 -12.86 3.01
N GLY A 156 -13.87 -11.74 3.60
CA GLY A 156 -13.15 -10.68 2.90
C GLY A 156 -14.04 -9.86 1.95
N GLU A 157 -15.30 -9.64 2.32
CA GLU A 157 -16.24 -8.82 1.56
C GLU A 157 -16.07 -7.32 1.89
N ILE A 158 -15.81 -6.50 0.87
CA ILE A 158 -15.51 -5.06 1.03
C ILE A 158 -16.62 -4.33 1.80
N VAL A 159 -17.88 -4.60 1.45
CA VAL A 159 -19.04 -3.97 2.09
C VAL A 159 -19.09 -4.33 3.57
N LYS A 160 -18.88 -5.59 3.93
CA LYS A 160 -18.89 -6.01 5.34
C LYS A 160 -17.75 -5.35 6.09
N ARG A 161 -16.57 -5.25 5.50
CA ARG A 161 -15.38 -4.71 6.15
C ARG A 161 -15.40 -3.20 6.33
N PHE A 162 -15.87 -2.47 5.32
CA PHE A 162 -15.65 -1.03 5.20
C PHE A 162 -16.93 -0.19 5.13
N LEU A 163 -18.14 -0.78 5.17
CA LEU A 163 -19.36 -0.01 5.37
C LEU A 163 -19.52 0.34 6.86
N THR A 164 -18.85 1.41 7.26
CA THR A 164 -18.76 1.93 8.63
C THR A 164 -19.08 3.43 8.61
N PRO A 165 -19.45 4.04 9.77
CA PRO A 165 -19.53 5.49 9.86
C PRO A 165 -18.16 6.11 9.62
N LEU A 166 -18.17 7.33 9.10
CA LEU A 166 -16.97 8.14 8.94
C LEU A 166 -16.50 8.67 10.30
N LEU A 167 -15.19 8.86 10.46
CA LEU A 167 -14.63 9.46 11.67
C LEU A 167 -14.67 11.00 11.65
N PHE A 168 -14.83 11.59 10.46
CA PHE A 168 -14.91 13.02 10.23
C PHE A 168 -15.60 13.28 8.88
N GLU A 169 -15.95 14.55 8.60
CA GLU A 169 -16.51 14.91 7.29
C GLU A 169 -15.49 14.70 6.17
N PRO A 170 -15.89 14.12 5.02
CA PRO A 170 -15.03 13.99 3.86
C PRO A 170 -14.28 15.30 3.53
N GLY A 171 -12.95 15.22 3.43
CA GLY A 171 -12.07 16.37 3.18
C GLY A 171 -11.60 17.13 4.42
N HIS A 172 -12.14 16.86 5.61
CA HIS A 172 -11.85 17.60 6.84
C HIS A 172 -10.89 16.85 7.79
N GLY A 173 -10.16 15.87 7.27
CA GLY A 173 -9.23 15.07 8.06
C GLY A 173 -8.42 14.11 7.20
N TRP A 174 -7.58 13.31 7.87
CA TRP A 174 -6.83 12.23 7.23
C TRP A 174 -6.86 10.99 8.13
N VAL A 175 -7.26 9.84 7.58
CA VAL A 175 -7.21 8.55 8.27
C VAL A 175 -6.94 7.43 7.29
N TYR A 176 -5.97 6.59 7.62
CA TYR A 176 -5.55 5.48 6.78
C TYR A 176 -6.57 4.31 6.81
N GLY A 177 -7.51 4.29 5.86
CA GLY A 177 -8.59 3.30 5.83
C GLY A 177 -8.88 2.63 4.48
N GLY A 178 -10.13 2.22 4.30
CA GLY A 178 -10.63 1.38 3.20
C GLY A 178 -10.86 2.08 1.86
N GLY A 179 -10.37 3.31 1.71
CA GLY A 179 -10.63 4.12 0.52
C GLY A 179 -10.26 3.43 -0.79
N LEU A 180 -9.13 2.71 -0.82
CA LEU A 180 -8.67 2.01 -2.01
C LEU A 180 -9.45 0.72 -2.31
N ASP A 181 -10.03 0.08 -1.29
CA ASP A 181 -10.94 -1.05 -1.53
C ASP A 181 -12.22 -0.56 -2.22
N TRP A 182 -12.77 0.57 -1.76
CA TRP A 182 -13.90 1.24 -2.42
C TRP A 182 -13.55 1.75 -3.82
N ALA A 183 -12.37 2.35 -4.03
CA ALA A 183 -11.92 2.77 -5.36
C ALA A 183 -11.78 1.57 -6.31
N GLY A 184 -11.29 0.44 -5.82
CA GLY A 184 -11.29 -0.83 -6.55
C GLY A 184 -12.70 -1.23 -6.97
N ARG A 185 -13.67 -1.19 -6.05
CA ARG A 185 -15.08 -1.47 -6.36
C ARG A 185 -15.66 -0.55 -7.42
N MET A 186 -15.28 0.74 -7.43
CA MET A 186 -15.70 1.67 -8.48
C MET A 186 -15.19 1.23 -9.84
N VAL A 187 -13.91 0.83 -9.95
CA VAL A 187 -13.32 0.28 -11.18
C VAL A 187 -14.10 -0.94 -11.67
N GLU A 188 -14.43 -1.87 -10.79
CA GLU A 188 -15.24 -3.04 -11.15
C GLU A 188 -16.61 -2.62 -11.74
N ARG A 189 -17.35 -1.76 -11.03
CA ARG A 189 -18.72 -1.36 -11.41
C ARG A 189 -18.78 -0.63 -12.75
N VAL A 190 -17.89 0.33 -12.99
CA VAL A 190 -17.91 1.09 -14.25
C VAL A 190 -17.39 0.31 -15.46
N ASN A 191 -16.81 -0.87 -15.22
CA ASN A 191 -16.36 -1.80 -16.26
C ASN A 191 -17.24 -3.07 -16.31
N GLY A 192 -18.53 -2.93 -15.99
CA GLY A 192 -19.52 -4.00 -16.16
C GLY A 192 -19.47 -5.09 -15.09
N GLY A 193 -18.90 -4.78 -13.92
CA GLY A 193 -18.79 -5.74 -12.80
C GLY A 193 -17.67 -6.77 -12.98
N ILE A 194 -16.70 -6.51 -13.85
CA ILE A 194 -15.48 -7.33 -13.95
C ILE A 194 -14.74 -7.34 -12.60
N ARG A 195 -14.11 -8.47 -12.24
CA ARG A 195 -13.26 -8.53 -11.04
C ARG A 195 -12.07 -7.60 -11.17
N LEU A 196 -11.67 -6.96 -10.07
CA LEU A 196 -10.56 -6.02 -10.05
C LEU A 196 -9.25 -6.64 -10.55
N GLY A 197 -8.97 -7.89 -10.17
CA GLY A 197 -7.82 -8.65 -10.64
C GLY A 197 -7.78 -8.87 -12.15
N ASP A 198 -8.94 -9.08 -12.77
CA ASP A 198 -9.05 -9.23 -14.23
C ASP A 198 -8.83 -7.88 -14.93
N TYR A 199 -9.33 -6.78 -14.36
CA TYR A 199 -9.02 -5.44 -14.86
C TYR A 199 -7.51 -5.15 -14.77
N PHE A 200 -6.89 -5.40 -13.62
CA PHE A 200 -5.45 -5.20 -13.43
C PHE A 200 -4.63 -6.04 -14.40
N LYS A 201 -5.01 -7.31 -14.59
CA LYS A 201 -4.35 -8.21 -15.53
C LYS A 201 -4.34 -7.62 -16.94
N LYS A 202 -5.50 -7.23 -17.45
CA LYS A 202 -5.67 -6.72 -18.81
C LYS A 202 -5.01 -5.35 -19.03
N HIS A 203 -5.10 -4.45 -18.05
CA HIS A 203 -4.76 -3.03 -18.25
C HIS A 203 -3.45 -2.58 -17.61
N ILE A 204 -2.82 -3.43 -16.79
CA ILE A 204 -1.56 -3.10 -16.10
C ILE A 204 -0.56 -4.26 -16.23
N PHE A 205 -0.94 -5.49 -15.85
CA PHE A 205 0.03 -6.59 -15.76
C PHE A 205 0.47 -7.09 -17.14
N GLU A 206 -0.46 -7.34 -18.06
CA GLU A 206 -0.12 -7.78 -19.41
C GLU A 206 0.69 -6.74 -20.19
N PRO A 207 0.32 -5.43 -20.21
CA PRO A 207 1.13 -4.38 -20.83
C PRO A 207 2.56 -4.28 -20.30
N LEU A 208 2.78 -4.60 -19.02
CA LEU A 208 4.10 -4.58 -18.38
C LEU A 208 4.77 -5.96 -18.32
N GLY A 209 4.12 -7.02 -18.78
CA GLY A 209 4.60 -8.39 -18.65
C GLY A 209 4.83 -8.82 -17.19
N MET A 210 3.95 -8.44 -16.27
CA MET A 210 3.98 -8.82 -14.84
C MET A 210 3.33 -10.19 -14.62
N ARG A 211 4.08 -11.27 -14.88
CA ARG A 211 3.55 -12.64 -14.89
C ARG A 211 3.35 -13.24 -13.50
N SER A 212 4.10 -12.75 -12.51
CA SER A 212 4.09 -13.23 -11.12
C SER A 212 3.36 -12.27 -10.20
N THR A 213 2.22 -11.76 -10.68
CA THR A 213 1.37 -10.79 -9.96
C THR A 213 -0.11 -11.19 -10.03
N GLY A 214 -0.83 -11.06 -8.92
CA GLY A 214 -2.26 -11.37 -8.84
C GLY A 214 -2.81 -11.41 -7.41
N PHE A 215 -4.14 -11.52 -7.28
CA PHE A 215 -4.82 -11.57 -5.97
C PHE A 215 -4.87 -12.96 -5.34
N ARG A 216 -4.84 -14.02 -6.17
CA ARG A 216 -5.00 -15.41 -5.71
C ARG A 216 -3.81 -16.25 -6.14
N PRO A 217 -2.91 -16.63 -5.21
CA PRO A 217 -1.81 -17.55 -5.51
C PRO A 217 -2.29 -18.87 -6.13
N SER A 218 -3.46 -19.39 -5.74
CA SER A 218 -4.03 -20.62 -6.30
C SER A 218 -4.33 -20.55 -7.80
N GLU A 219 -4.49 -19.35 -8.35
CA GLU A 219 -4.81 -19.12 -9.77
C GLU A 219 -3.57 -18.73 -10.59
N ASN A 220 -2.40 -18.60 -9.95
CA ASN A 220 -1.15 -18.24 -10.61
C ASN A 220 0.01 -19.07 -10.05
N GLU A 221 0.44 -20.06 -10.84
CA GLU A 221 1.51 -20.99 -10.48
C GLU A 221 2.82 -20.29 -10.13
N SER A 222 3.21 -19.27 -10.89
CA SER A 222 4.45 -18.53 -10.62
C SER A 222 4.43 -17.80 -9.27
N ILE A 223 3.25 -17.37 -8.81
CA ILE A 223 3.07 -16.83 -7.46
C ILE A 223 3.21 -17.96 -6.44
N ARG A 224 2.43 -19.03 -6.59
CA ARG A 224 2.36 -20.13 -5.64
C ARG A 224 3.70 -20.81 -5.39
N GLU A 225 4.51 -21.03 -6.42
CA GLU A 225 5.77 -21.77 -6.32
C GLU A 225 6.92 -20.99 -5.68
N SER A 226 6.83 -19.66 -5.73
CA SER A 226 7.88 -18.73 -5.28
C SER A 226 7.46 -17.90 -4.07
N LEU A 227 6.34 -18.23 -3.43
CA LEU A 227 5.76 -17.43 -2.35
C LEU A 227 6.61 -17.50 -1.08
N SER A 228 7.10 -16.34 -0.63
CA SER A 228 7.71 -16.19 0.68
C SER A 228 6.66 -16.30 1.79
N ALA A 229 6.96 -17.08 2.82
CA ALA A 229 6.10 -17.25 3.98
C ALA A 229 6.19 -16.04 4.91
N THR A 230 5.05 -15.65 5.49
CA THR A 230 5.01 -14.61 6.53
C THR A 230 5.70 -15.09 7.80
N THR A 231 6.59 -14.25 8.32
CA THR A 231 7.30 -14.45 9.58
C THR A 231 6.88 -13.37 10.56
N VAL A 232 6.73 -13.71 11.84
CA VAL A 232 6.50 -12.77 12.94
C VAL A 232 7.69 -12.81 13.89
N ARG A 233 8.18 -11.63 14.27
CA ARG A 233 9.06 -11.46 15.42
C ARG A 233 8.23 -11.43 16.70
N THR A 234 8.51 -12.37 17.60
CA THR A 234 7.88 -12.41 18.92
C THR A 234 8.40 -11.28 19.83
N PRO A 235 7.71 -10.96 20.95
CA PRO A 235 8.25 -10.02 21.93
C PRO A 235 9.61 -10.41 22.52
N THR A 236 9.97 -11.70 22.50
CA THR A 236 11.28 -12.21 22.92
C THR A 236 12.36 -12.09 21.83
N GLY A 237 11.99 -11.62 20.63
CA GLY A 237 12.89 -11.40 19.49
C GLY A 237 13.04 -12.60 18.56
N GLU A 238 12.39 -13.72 18.84
CA GLU A 238 12.42 -14.93 18.01
C GLU A 238 11.63 -14.75 16.72
N LEU A 239 12.09 -15.37 15.63
CA LEU A 239 11.39 -15.38 14.34
C LEU A 239 10.61 -16.69 14.18
N VAL A 240 9.29 -16.59 14.10
CA VAL A 240 8.38 -17.73 13.95
C VAL A 240 7.50 -17.59 12.72
N GLY A 241 7.12 -18.72 12.11
CA GLY A 241 6.18 -18.73 11.00
C GLY A 241 4.80 -18.22 11.44
N ALA A 242 4.12 -17.51 10.56
CA ALA A 242 2.79 -16.96 10.81
C ALA A 242 1.76 -17.52 9.81
N THR A 243 0.50 -17.53 10.24
CA THR A 243 -0.62 -17.84 9.35
C THR A 243 -0.66 -16.83 8.19
N PRO A 244 -0.90 -17.27 6.94
CA PRO A 244 -1.07 -16.36 5.82
C PRO A 244 -2.16 -15.33 6.09
N PHE A 245 -1.91 -14.10 5.68
CA PHE A 245 -2.87 -13.00 5.68
C PHE A 245 -2.72 -12.27 4.34
N PRO A 246 -3.80 -11.84 3.66
CA PRO A 246 -5.24 -12.02 3.96
C PRO A 246 -5.71 -13.47 3.73
N PRO A 247 -7.00 -13.80 3.96
CA PRO A 247 -7.56 -15.13 3.69
C PRO A 247 -7.16 -15.63 2.29
N ALA A 248 -6.94 -16.95 2.15
CA ALA A 248 -6.41 -17.53 0.91
C ALA A 248 -7.33 -17.33 -0.32
N ASN A 249 -8.63 -17.13 -0.11
CA ASN A 249 -9.60 -16.89 -1.16
C ASN A 249 -10.68 -15.90 -0.70
N PRO A 250 -10.38 -14.58 -0.67
CA PRO A 250 -11.37 -13.58 -0.31
C PRO A 250 -12.46 -13.52 -1.39
N LYS A 251 -13.68 -13.24 -0.95
CA LYS A 251 -14.86 -13.07 -1.83
C LYS A 251 -14.62 -11.98 -2.86
N ASP A 252 -13.99 -10.87 -2.44
CA ASP A 252 -13.64 -9.73 -3.27
C ASP A 252 -12.12 -9.60 -3.46
N ASP A 253 -11.74 -8.94 -4.56
CA ASP A 253 -10.36 -8.51 -4.77
C ASP A 253 -10.10 -7.20 -4.01
N LEU A 254 -9.37 -7.31 -2.89
CA LEU A 254 -9.13 -6.20 -1.96
C LEU A 254 -8.11 -5.20 -2.51
N GLY A 255 -8.59 -4.16 -3.21
CA GLY A 255 -7.75 -3.10 -3.80
C GLY A 255 -6.87 -2.32 -2.79
N GLY A 256 -7.14 -2.43 -1.49
CA GLY A 256 -6.30 -1.85 -0.44
C GLY A 256 -5.12 -2.71 -0.01
N GLY A 257 -5.12 -4.02 -0.30
CA GLY A 257 -4.17 -4.92 0.36
C GLY A 257 -4.02 -6.34 -0.19
N GLY A 258 -4.67 -6.71 -1.29
CA GLY A 258 -4.83 -8.11 -1.69
C GLY A 258 -3.80 -8.68 -2.65
N LEU A 259 -2.89 -7.89 -3.22
CA LEU A 259 -1.97 -8.40 -4.24
C LEU A 259 -0.81 -9.20 -3.66
N TYR A 260 -0.39 -10.17 -4.46
CA TYR A 260 0.89 -10.84 -4.41
C TYR A 260 1.70 -10.43 -5.64
N THR A 261 3.00 -10.19 -5.48
CA THR A 261 3.91 -9.89 -6.62
C THR A 261 5.35 -10.26 -6.30
N ALA A 262 6.17 -10.46 -7.33
CA ALA A 262 7.62 -10.39 -7.22
C ALA A 262 8.10 -8.93 -7.33
N PRO A 263 9.19 -8.50 -6.66
CA PRO A 263 9.74 -7.15 -6.79
C PRO A 263 10.17 -6.82 -8.23
N LYS A 264 10.64 -7.82 -9.00
CA LYS A 264 10.97 -7.69 -10.43
C LYS A 264 9.78 -7.33 -11.32
N ASP A 265 8.56 -7.64 -10.87
CA ASP A 265 7.33 -7.24 -11.57
C ASP A 265 6.85 -5.88 -11.07
N TYR A 266 6.86 -5.66 -9.74
CA TYR A 266 6.41 -4.40 -9.15
C TYR A 266 7.24 -3.19 -9.60
N ILE A 267 8.57 -3.35 -9.76
CA ILE A 267 9.45 -2.29 -10.24
C ILE A 267 9.02 -1.76 -11.62
N LYS A 268 8.36 -2.57 -12.46
CA LYS A 268 7.93 -2.15 -13.80
C LYS A 268 6.86 -1.07 -13.76
N VAL A 269 5.98 -1.13 -12.74
CA VAL A 269 4.99 -0.06 -12.50
C VAL A 269 5.71 1.21 -12.04
N LEU A 270 6.69 1.09 -11.14
CA LEU A 270 7.47 2.22 -10.66
C LEU A 270 8.25 2.89 -11.79
N ILE A 271 8.88 2.10 -12.67
CA ILE A 271 9.59 2.58 -13.87
C ILE A 271 8.62 3.28 -14.82
N ALA A 272 7.45 2.69 -15.10
CA ALA A 272 6.48 3.30 -16.01
C ALA A 272 6.01 4.68 -15.53
N LEU A 273 5.78 4.83 -14.22
CA LEU A 273 5.42 6.10 -13.59
C LEU A 273 6.61 7.08 -13.53
N LEU A 274 7.83 6.59 -13.27
CA LEU A 274 9.05 7.41 -13.25
C LEU A 274 9.37 8.00 -14.63
N GLN A 275 9.26 7.17 -15.68
CA GLN A 275 9.53 7.55 -17.06
C GLN A 275 8.48 8.49 -17.63
N ASN A 276 7.24 8.34 -17.16
CA ASN A 276 6.10 9.14 -17.58
C ASN A 276 5.88 9.21 -19.10
N LYS A 277 5.98 8.05 -19.79
CA LYS A 277 5.94 7.95 -21.26
C LYS A 277 4.56 7.59 -21.84
N GLY A 278 3.49 7.61 -21.04
CA GLY A 278 2.17 7.18 -21.52
C GLY A 278 1.90 5.68 -21.44
N THR A 279 2.79 4.88 -20.84
CA THR A 279 2.66 3.40 -20.81
C THR A 279 1.44 2.92 -20.03
N LEU A 280 1.16 3.54 -18.87
CA LEU A 280 0.02 3.17 -18.01
C LEU A 280 -1.06 4.25 -17.97
N LEU A 281 -0.62 5.51 -17.96
CA LEU A 281 -1.41 6.73 -17.82
C LEU A 281 -0.75 7.81 -18.67
N LYS A 282 -1.53 8.79 -19.12
CA LYS A 282 -1.04 9.98 -19.82
C LYS A 282 -0.10 10.80 -18.94
N PRO A 283 0.86 11.54 -19.54
CA PRO A 283 1.83 12.31 -18.78
C PRO A 283 1.26 13.26 -17.73
N GLU A 284 0.19 13.98 -18.08
CA GLU A 284 -0.49 14.93 -17.21
C GLU A 284 -1.18 14.26 -16.00
N THR A 285 -1.66 13.03 -16.17
CA THR A 285 -2.29 12.26 -15.09
C THR A 285 -1.24 11.79 -14.10
N VAL A 286 -0.08 11.34 -14.58
CA VAL A 286 1.06 11.02 -13.72
C VAL A 286 1.57 12.28 -13.03
N ASP A 287 1.68 13.42 -13.71
CA ASP A 287 2.04 14.69 -13.06
C ASP A 287 1.10 15.03 -11.90
N MET A 288 -0.22 14.80 -12.07
CA MET A 288 -1.20 14.95 -11.01
C MET A 288 -0.96 13.99 -9.83
N MET A 289 -0.55 12.74 -10.07
CA MET A 289 -0.24 11.79 -8.98
C MET A 289 0.81 12.32 -8.01
N PHE A 290 1.79 13.07 -8.52
CA PHE A 290 2.91 13.63 -7.75
C PHE A 290 2.67 15.06 -7.28
N ALA A 291 1.48 15.62 -7.50
CA ALA A 291 1.08 16.90 -6.95
C ALA A 291 0.44 16.74 -5.56
N PRO A 292 0.64 17.71 -4.63
CA PRO A 292 -0.07 17.74 -3.35
C PRO A 292 -1.60 17.68 -3.54
N GLN A 293 -2.26 16.70 -2.89
CA GLN A 293 -3.71 16.50 -3.00
C GLN A 293 -4.48 16.89 -1.75
N LEU A 294 -3.80 17.11 -0.62
CA LEU A 294 -4.41 17.58 0.61
C LEU A 294 -4.26 19.11 0.68
N PRO A 295 -5.35 19.89 0.60
CA PRO A 295 -5.29 21.35 0.77
C PRO A 295 -4.76 21.76 2.15
N ASP A 296 -5.06 20.95 3.16
CA ASP A 296 -4.55 21.09 4.53
C ASP A 296 -3.89 19.77 4.97
N SER A 297 -2.55 19.75 4.98
CA SER A 297 -1.77 18.57 5.37
C SER A 297 -1.64 18.38 6.87
N LYS A 298 -2.11 19.30 7.73
CA LYS A 298 -1.86 19.25 9.18
C LYS A 298 -2.36 17.95 9.82
N TYR A 299 -3.48 17.41 9.31
CA TYR A 299 -4.05 16.16 9.80
C TYR A 299 -3.16 14.95 9.46
N LEU A 300 -2.59 14.93 8.25
CA LEU A 300 -1.62 13.92 7.86
C LEU A 300 -0.36 14.07 8.70
N GLU A 301 0.21 15.27 8.79
CA GLU A 301 1.45 15.57 9.51
C GLU A 301 1.36 15.21 11.00
N ALA A 302 0.19 15.40 11.63
CA ALA A 302 -0.07 14.95 13.00
C ALA A 302 0.07 13.43 13.16
N VAL A 303 -0.19 12.64 12.11
CA VAL A 303 -0.07 11.17 12.11
C VAL A 303 1.31 10.71 11.65
N VAL A 304 1.88 11.35 10.63
CA VAL A 304 3.17 10.93 10.04
C VAL A 304 4.40 11.53 10.71
N ASN A 305 4.25 12.12 11.90
CA ASN A 305 5.34 12.75 12.64
C ASN A 305 6.48 11.77 13.04
N PRO A 306 7.64 12.28 13.47
CA PRO A 306 8.78 11.47 13.90
C PRO A 306 8.48 10.38 14.93
N GLU A 307 7.55 10.61 15.85
CA GLU A 307 7.24 9.71 16.98
C GLU A 307 6.27 8.56 16.62
N ARG A 308 5.34 8.77 15.68
CA ARG A 308 4.23 7.84 15.42
C ARG A 308 4.14 7.34 13.98
N GLY A 309 4.84 8.00 13.05
CA GLY A 309 4.63 7.88 11.61
C GLY A 309 5.69 7.12 10.81
N VAL A 310 6.65 6.47 11.48
CA VAL A 310 7.85 5.91 10.82
C VAL A 310 7.49 4.91 9.70
N MET A 311 6.41 4.15 9.88
CA MET A 311 5.88 3.19 8.90
C MET A 311 5.52 3.88 7.58
N TYR A 312 4.74 4.96 7.66
CA TYR A 312 4.24 5.68 6.50
C TYR A 312 5.39 6.34 5.75
N ARG A 313 6.33 6.92 6.50
CA ARG A 313 7.51 7.62 5.98
C ARG A 313 8.58 6.72 5.38
N SER A 314 8.46 5.40 5.51
CA SER A 314 9.50 4.45 5.09
C SER A 314 10.88 4.82 5.66
N GLY A 315 10.90 5.36 6.89
CA GLY A 315 12.11 5.76 7.62
C GLY A 315 12.70 7.11 7.20
N VAL A 316 12.12 7.81 6.22
CA VAL A 316 12.60 9.12 5.77
C VAL A 316 12.34 10.18 6.85
N ASP A 317 13.40 10.80 7.36
CA ASP A 317 13.30 11.89 8.33
C ASP A 317 13.01 13.21 7.63
N SER A 318 11.72 13.50 7.46
CA SER A 318 11.20 14.75 6.92
C SER A 318 10.06 15.27 7.80
N ARG A 319 9.90 16.60 7.83
CA ARG A 319 8.88 17.30 8.62
C ARG A 319 7.69 17.77 7.79
N GLN A 320 7.82 17.87 6.47
CA GLN A 320 6.78 18.39 5.60
C GLN A 320 6.27 17.30 4.68
N TRP A 321 4.98 16.97 4.81
CA TRP A 321 4.36 15.87 4.11
C TRP A 321 3.05 16.31 3.48
N ASN A 322 2.77 15.81 2.29
CA ASN A 322 1.43 15.83 1.72
C ASN A 322 1.07 14.41 1.26
N PHE A 323 -0.07 14.24 0.62
CA PHE A 323 -0.47 12.97 0.02
C PHE A 323 -0.68 13.19 -1.48
N GLY A 324 -0.08 12.32 -2.29
CA GLY A 324 -0.28 12.26 -3.73
C GLY A 324 -1.37 11.26 -4.10
N LEU A 325 -1.68 11.10 -5.38
CA LEU A 325 -2.55 9.99 -5.79
C LEU A 325 -1.72 8.70 -5.84
N GLY A 326 -1.59 8.04 -4.69
CA GLY A 326 -0.98 6.71 -4.57
C GLY A 326 -0.10 6.49 -3.33
N GLY A 327 0.33 7.56 -2.65
CA GLY A 327 1.18 7.48 -1.46
C GLY A 327 1.49 8.85 -0.87
N ILE A 328 2.24 8.89 0.23
CA ILE A 328 2.68 10.17 0.80
C ILE A 328 3.74 10.82 -0.08
N LEU A 329 3.69 12.15 -0.12
CA LEU A 329 4.63 13.01 -0.83
C LEU A 329 5.51 13.73 0.17
N ASN A 330 6.82 13.51 0.06
CA ASN A 330 7.80 14.27 0.81
C ASN A 330 7.92 15.68 0.20
N MET A 331 7.75 16.73 1.01
CA MET A 331 7.69 18.12 0.53
C MET A 331 9.00 18.90 0.70
N GLU A 332 10.08 18.23 1.10
CA GLU A 332 11.42 18.81 1.27
C GLU A 332 12.53 17.92 0.71
N ASP A 333 13.70 18.48 0.46
CA ASP A 333 14.89 17.67 0.17
C ASP A 333 15.42 17.06 1.47
N VAL A 334 15.70 15.75 1.45
CA VAL A 334 16.35 15.05 2.56
C VAL A 334 17.73 14.60 2.11
N GLU A 335 18.75 15.27 2.63
CA GLU A 335 20.14 15.10 2.20
C GLU A 335 20.58 13.64 2.22
N GLY A 336 21.14 13.17 1.09
CA GLY A 336 21.61 11.80 0.91
C GLY A 336 20.52 10.72 0.89
N VAL A 337 19.23 11.09 0.88
CA VAL A 337 18.09 10.14 0.89
C VAL A 337 17.16 10.35 -0.30
N CYS A 338 16.61 11.56 -0.48
CA CYS A 338 15.66 11.84 -1.56
C CYS A 338 15.41 13.33 -1.76
N LYS A 339 14.79 13.67 -2.89
CA LYS A 339 14.36 15.02 -3.24
C LYS A 339 12.91 15.28 -2.86
N LYS A 340 12.58 16.57 -2.75
CA LYS A 340 11.21 17.08 -2.70
C LYS A 340 10.40 16.52 -3.87
N GLY A 341 9.15 16.13 -3.58
CA GLY A 341 8.23 15.51 -4.53
C GLY A 341 8.38 14.00 -4.64
N THR A 342 9.27 13.37 -3.86
CA THR A 342 9.34 11.90 -3.84
C THR A 342 8.07 11.32 -3.23
N MET A 343 7.41 10.44 -3.98
CA MET A 343 6.29 9.64 -3.48
C MET A 343 6.78 8.32 -2.90
N THR A 344 6.23 7.90 -1.76
CA THR A 344 6.59 6.65 -1.09
C THR A 344 5.38 6.05 -0.38
N TRP A 345 5.34 4.72 -0.28
CA TRP A 345 4.41 3.99 0.58
C TRP A 345 4.98 2.61 0.94
N GLY A 346 4.20 1.79 1.62
CA GLY A 346 4.63 0.45 2.03
C GLY A 346 3.52 -0.57 2.19
N GLY A 347 3.94 -1.78 2.54
CA GLY A 347 3.11 -2.94 2.86
C GLY A 347 3.38 -3.42 4.28
N LEU A 348 2.37 -4.02 4.92
CA LEU A 348 2.38 -4.42 6.33
C LEU A 348 3.61 -5.29 6.70
N PRO A 349 4.01 -6.32 5.92
CA PRO A 349 5.20 -7.15 6.21
C PRO A 349 6.54 -6.46 5.91
N ASN A 350 6.68 -5.18 6.26
CA ASN A 350 7.86 -4.35 5.97
C ASN A 350 8.28 -4.41 4.49
N LEU A 351 7.41 -3.93 3.61
CA LEU A 351 7.74 -3.64 2.22
C LEU A 351 7.65 -2.13 2.01
N PHE A 352 8.58 -1.54 1.26
CA PHE A 352 8.63 -0.09 1.03
C PHE A 352 9.02 0.17 -0.41
N TRP A 353 8.33 1.10 -1.07
CA TRP A 353 8.68 1.56 -2.40
C TRP A 353 8.78 3.08 -2.44
N TRP A 354 9.57 3.61 -3.37
CA TRP A 354 9.65 5.03 -3.66
C TRP A 354 9.73 5.31 -5.16
N ILE A 355 9.29 6.50 -5.56
CA ILE A 355 9.53 7.08 -6.89
C ILE A 355 10.00 8.53 -6.69
N ASP A 356 11.28 8.77 -6.92
CA ASP A 356 11.89 10.10 -6.90
C ASP A 356 12.06 10.61 -8.33
N ARG A 357 11.07 11.36 -8.81
CA ARG A 357 11.08 11.90 -10.17
C ARG A 357 12.19 12.91 -10.38
N THR A 358 12.59 13.66 -9.36
CA THR A 358 13.63 14.69 -9.46
C THR A 358 15.01 14.04 -9.56
N ALA A 359 15.32 13.08 -8.67
CA ALA A 359 16.56 12.30 -8.72
C ALA A 359 16.57 11.30 -9.88
N GLY A 360 15.42 10.97 -10.46
CA GLY A 360 15.33 10.04 -11.59
C GLY A 360 15.52 8.59 -11.18
N THR A 361 15.10 8.21 -9.96
CA THR A 361 15.22 6.83 -9.46
C THR A 361 13.93 6.35 -8.83
N CYS A 362 13.71 5.03 -8.85
CA CYS A 362 12.65 4.36 -8.11
C CYS A 362 13.14 3.02 -7.59
N GLY A 363 12.45 2.46 -6.60
CA GLY A 363 12.84 1.15 -6.07
C GLY A 363 11.91 0.60 -5.03
N MET A 364 12.23 -0.63 -4.59
CA MET A 364 11.49 -1.38 -3.59
C MET A 364 12.43 -2.18 -2.69
N TYR A 365 12.15 -2.17 -1.39
CA TYR A 365 12.59 -3.16 -0.42
C TYR A 365 11.41 -4.08 -0.11
N ALA A 366 11.61 -5.39 -0.17
CA ALA A 366 10.59 -6.40 0.08
C ALA A 366 11.09 -7.41 1.12
N SER A 367 10.31 -7.57 2.20
CA SER A 367 10.44 -8.68 3.15
C SER A 367 9.05 -9.26 3.46
N GLN A 368 9.01 -10.34 4.24
CA GLN A 368 7.77 -10.91 4.79
C GLN A 368 7.85 -10.98 6.32
N LEU A 369 8.32 -9.90 6.95
CA LEU A 369 8.50 -9.84 8.40
C LEU A 369 7.46 -8.94 9.06
N LEU A 370 6.84 -9.42 10.12
CA LEU A 370 5.97 -8.68 11.04
C LEU A 370 6.66 -8.56 12.42
N PRO A 371 6.28 -7.60 13.28
CA PRO A 371 5.27 -6.56 13.06
C PRO A 371 5.72 -5.50 12.02
N PRO A 372 4.79 -4.69 11.49
CA PRO A 372 5.17 -3.53 10.69
C PRO A 372 6.11 -2.59 11.47
N SER A 373 6.98 -1.88 10.75
CA SER A 373 8.03 -1.03 11.34
C SER A 373 9.07 -1.80 12.16
N ASP A 374 9.39 -3.04 11.77
CA ASP A 374 10.51 -3.77 12.34
C ASP A 374 11.79 -2.94 12.17
N ALA A 375 12.48 -2.66 13.27
CA ALA A 375 13.57 -1.68 13.31
C ALA A 375 14.69 -2.01 12.30
N THR A 376 15.08 -3.29 12.21
CA THR A 376 16.10 -3.74 11.28
C THR A 376 15.62 -3.57 9.84
N SER A 377 14.39 -3.97 9.54
CA SER A 377 13.81 -3.84 8.20
C SER A 377 13.73 -2.38 7.75
N MET A 378 13.30 -1.49 8.64
CA MET A 378 13.26 -0.04 8.39
C MET A 378 14.65 0.54 8.11
N GLN A 379 15.65 0.15 8.93
CA GLN A 379 17.02 0.60 8.76
C GLN A 379 17.58 0.14 7.41
N ILE A 380 17.39 -1.12 7.04
CA ILE A 380 17.89 -1.69 5.79
C ILE A 380 17.21 -1.05 4.58
N ALA A 381 15.90 -0.82 4.63
CA ALA A 381 15.18 -0.13 3.58
C ALA A 381 15.69 1.31 3.35
N LEU A 382 15.97 2.04 4.44
CA LEU A 382 16.53 3.39 4.37
C LEU A 382 17.98 3.39 3.87
N GLU A 383 18.83 2.47 4.34
CA GLU A 383 20.21 2.34 3.85
C GLU A 383 20.27 1.92 2.38
N PHE A 384 19.33 1.08 1.93
CA PHE A 384 19.19 0.76 0.51
C PHE A 384 18.94 2.02 -0.31
N ARG A 385 17.95 2.82 0.09
CA ARG A 385 17.61 4.08 -0.57
C ARG A 385 18.76 5.07 -0.59
N LYS A 386 19.46 5.26 0.55
CA LYS A 386 20.68 6.08 0.63
C LYS A 386 21.76 5.57 -0.33
N SER A 387 21.92 4.25 -0.45
CA SER A 387 22.92 3.66 -1.34
C SER A 387 22.63 3.94 -2.82
N ILE A 388 21.35 4.10 -3.19
CA ILE A 388 20.92 4.52 -4.54
C ILE A 388 21.11 6.02 -4.72
N ALA A 389 20.69 6.83 -3.76
CA ALA A 389 20.82 8.29 -3.80
C ALA A 389 22.28 8.78 -3.91
N ARG A 390 23.26 7.99 -3.45
CA ARG A 390 24.70 8.29 -3.61
C ARG A 390 25.25 7.98 -5.01
N ARG A 391 24.50 7.22 -5.82
CA ARG A 391 24.90 6.81 -7.19
C ARG A 391 24.23 7.67 -8.27
N SER A 392 23.10 8.31 -7.94
CA SER A 392 22.40 9.33 -8.73
C SER A 392 23.00 10.71 -8.52
#